data_AF-A0A1C1A0W3-F1
#
_entry.id   AF-A0A1C1A0W3-F1
#
_cell.length_a   1.000
_cell.length_b   1.000
_cell.length_c   1.000
_cell.angle_alpha   90.00
_cell.angle_beta   90.00
_cell.angle_gamma   90.00
#
_symmetry.space_group_name_H-M   'P 1'
#
loop_
_entity.id
_entity.type
_entity.pdbx_description
1 polymer ?
#
loop_
_entity_poly.entity_id
_entity_poly.type
_entity_poly.pdbx_seq_one_letter_code
_entity_poly.pdbx_strand_id
1 'polypeptide(L)'
;MAIYTPQGLIIRLDVPTSFGLMARLYPEVRPQHILKTTEAISLMSSSLGFVTGLVCFLLHLSPQNIGICTLFAMVLGIICNASGIILVPFVQLGAAFRHIYVFFVPTIIAIVVGYLLIGWQGVIAFLLTRGMAACLSLIVGMGLARYAFDKKGYSFTWAERNFFNAYRYHAELIGKSKSVELSYEELDEAFWRATYQDFIQNYPEGVQRIKA
;
A
#
# COMPACT_ATOMS: atom_id res chain seq x y z
N MET A 1 -4.34 12.48 16.76
CA MET A 1 -3.43 11.32 16.97
C MET A 1 -3.43 10.51 15.70
N ALA A 2 -2.25 10.07 15.24
CA ALA A 2 -2.11 9.19 14.09
C ALA A 2 -2.55 7.76 14.44
N ILE A 3 -2.95 6.99 13.44
CA ILE A 3 -3.24 5.55 13.60
C ILE A 3 -2.14 4.71 12.94
N TYR A 4 -1.94 3.51 13.47
CA TYR A 4 -0.92 2.58 12.98
C TYR A 4 -1.58 1.36 12.36
N THR A 5 -1.10 0.94 11.20
CA THR A 5 -1.46 -0.35 10.62
C THR A 5 -0.77 -1.50 11.38
N PRO A 6 -1.19 -2.77 11.16
CA PRO A 6 -0.60 -3.91 11.86
C PRO A 6 0.93 -4.01 11.85
N GLN A 7 1.57 -3.73 10.71
CA GLN A 7 3.02 -3.71 10.53
C GLN A 7 3.66 -2.37 10.85
N GLY A 8 2.90 -1.37 11.29
CA GLY A 8 3.42 -0.08 11.77
C GLY A 8 3.52 1.00 10.70
N LEU A 9 2.82 0.90 9.57
CA LEU A 9 2.65 2.04 8.68
C LEU A 9 1.85 3.12 9.41
N ILE A 10 2.41 4.32 9.47
CA ILE A 10 1.82 5.46 10.17
C ILE A 10 0.85 6.18 9.22
N ILE A 11 -0.41 6.30 9.62
CA ILE A 11 -1.45 7.07 8.92
C ILE A 11 -1.73 8.30 9.77
N ARG A 12 -1.36 9.48 9.26
CA ARG A 12 -1.46 10.78 9.95
C ARG A 12 -2.84 11.42 9.76
N LEU A 13 -3.88 10.60 9.79
CA LEU A 13 -5.26 11.07 9.91
C LEU A 13 -5.65 11.04 11.39
N ASP A 14 -6.51 11.96 11.79
CA ASP A 14 -7.08 11.93 13.13
C ASP A 14 -8.00 10.70 13.32
N VAL A 15 -8.22 10.34 14.58
CA VAL A 15 -9.02 9.18 14.98
C VAL A 15 -10.46 9.29 14.46
N PRO A 16 -11.18 10.43 14.65
CA PRO A 16 -12.51 10.61 14.08
C PRO A 16 -12.56 10.39 12.56
N THR A 17 -11.65 10.99 11.79
CA THR A 17 -11.62 10.80 10.34
C THR A 17 -11.36 9.35 9.94
N SER A 18 -10.38 8.71 10.60
CA SER A 18 -9.99 7.35 10.25
C SER A 18 -11.08 6.34 10.58
N PHE A 19 -11.59 6.39 11.81
CA PHE A 19 -12.60 5.45 12.28
C PHE A 19 -13.99 5.79 11.78
N GLY A 20 -14.31 7.04 11.45
CA GLY A 20 -15.53 7.43 10.75
C GLY A 20 -15.61 6.76 9.38
N LEU A 21 -14.53 6.80 8.59
CA LEU A 21 -14.47 6.09 7.31
C LEU A 21 -14.61 4.58 7.49
N MET A 22 -13.91 3.99 8.45
CA MET A 22 -14.01 2.54 8.70
C MET A 22 -15.41 2.15 9.22
N ALA A 23 -16.07 3.00 10.01
CA ALA A 23 -17.39 2.75 10.58
C ALA A 23 -18.48 2.68 9.50
N ARG A 24 -18.35 3.40 8.39
CA ARG A 24 -19.27 3.27 7.23
C ARG A 24 -19.37 1.87 6.67
N LEU A 25 -18.29 1.10 6.79
CA LEU A 25 -18.19 -0.26 6.27
C LEU A 25 -18.41 -1.31 7.38
N TYR A 26 -18.50 -0.89 8.63
CA TYR A 26 -18.75 -1.78 9.77
C TYR A 26 -20.23 -2.15 9.87
N PRO A 27 -20.61 -3.39 10.25
CA PRO A 27 -19.75 -4.51 10.64
C PRO A 27 -19.25 -5.40 9.49
N GLU A 28 -19.71 -5.14 8.26
CA GLU A 28 -19.43 -5.96 7.07
C GLU A 28 -17.91 -6.08 6.81
N VAL A 29 -17.17 -4.99 6.98
CA VAL A 29 -15.71 -4.94 6.87
C VAL A 29 -15.12 -4.39 8.17
N ARG A 30 -14.42 -5.25 8.91
CA ARG A 30 -13.74 -4.83 10.15
C ARG A 30 -12.57 -3.88 9.87
N PRO A 31 -12.25 -2.92 10.76
CA PRO A 31 -11.15 -1.96 10.62
C PRO A 31 -9.80 -2.62 10.26
N GLN A 32 -9.51 -3.75 10.89
CA GLN A 32 -8.27 -4.47 10.68
C GLN A 32 -8.09 -4.91 9.21
N HIS A 33 -9.17 -5.26 8.50
CA HIS A 33 -9.10 -5.63 7.08
C HIS A 33 -8.72 -4.44 6.22
N ILE A 34 -9.27 -3.24 6.51
CA ILE A 34 -8.95 -2.01 5.78
C ILE A 34 -7.48 -1.64 5.99
N LEU A 35 -6.99 -1.71 7.23
CA LEU A 35 -5.57 -1.42 7.53
C LEU A 35 -4.62 -2.44 6.91
N LYS A 36 -4.99 -3.73 6.91
CA LYS A 36 -4.24 -4.79 6.21
C LYS A 36 -4.19 -4.56 4.70
N THR A 37 -5.29 -4.12 4.10
CA THR A 37 -5.37 -3.76 2.67
C THR A 37 -4.55 -2.51 2.37
N THR A 38 -4.49 -1.55 3.30
CA THR A 38 -3.64 -0.36 3.17
C THR A 38 -2.18 -0.74 2.98
N GLU A 39 -1.69 -1.68 3.77
CA GLU A 39 -0.33 -2.23 3.65
C GLU A 39 -0.15 -3.00 2.33
N ALA A 40 -1.14 -3.81 1.95
CA ALA A 40 -1.08 -4.59 0.72
C ALA A 40 -0.96 -3.68 -0.52
N ILE A 41 -1.74 -2.60 -0.59
CA ILE A 41 -1.66 -1.60 -1.66
C ILE A 41 -0.30 -0.90 -1.66
N SER A 42 0.25 -0.63 -0.47
CA SER A 42 1.57 0.00 -0.32
C SER A 42 2.70 -0.85 -0.92
N LEU A 43 2.58 -2.18 -0.85
CA LEU A 43 3.55 -3.14 -1.37
C LEU A 43 3.32 -3.54 -2.84
N MET A 44 2.24 -3.07 -3.46
CA MET A 44 1.80 -3.52 -4.78
C MET A 44 2.88 -3.35 -5.87
N SER A 45 3.43 -2.15 -6.05
CA SER A 45 4.45 -1.88 -7.07
C SER A 45 5.72 -2.72 -6.85
N SER A 46 6.16 -2.83 -5.59
CA SER A 46 7.32 -3.63 -5.24
C SER A 46 7.12 -5.12 -5.53
N SER A 47 5.93 -5.64 -5.22
CA SER A 47 5.55 -7.04 -5.43
C SER A 47 5.46 -7.36 -6.93
N LEU A 48 4.86 -6.48 -7.74
CA LEU A 48 4.85 -6.60 -9.19
C LEU A 48 6.27 -6.64 -9.76
N GLY A 49 7.14 -5.71 -9.34
CA GLY A 49 8.54 -5.70 -9.77
C GLY A 49 9.27 -6.99 -9.40
N PHE A 50 9.02 -7.56 -8.22
CA PHE A 50 9.62 -8.84 -7.82
C PHE A 50 9.13 -10.00 -8.70
N VAL A 51 7.82 -10.17 -8.86
CA VAL A 51 7.25 -11.26 -9.68
C VAL A 51 7.72 -11.16 -11.12
N THR A 52 7.66 -9.98 -11.72
CA THR A 52 8.13 -9.76 -13.09
C THR A 52 9.61 -10.07 -13.22
N GLY A 53 10.46 -9.57 -12.31
CA GLY A 53 11.89 -9.86 -12.33
C GLY A 53 12.18 -11.36 -12.22
N LEU A 54 11.48 -12.07 -11.33
CA LEU A 54 11.62 -13.51 -11.17
C LEU A 54 11.23 -14.27 -12.44
N VAL A 55 10.11 -13.90 -13.06
CA VAL A 55 9.69 -14.48 -14.35
C VAL A 55 10.73 -14.21 -15.43
N CYS A 56 11.27 -13.00 -15.52
CA CYS A 56 12.31 -12.68 -16.49
C CYS A 56 13.60 -13.48 -16.28
N PHE A 57 13.99 -13.75 -15.02
CA PHE A 57 15.12 -14.64 -14.71
C PHE A 57 14.84 -16.08 -15.16
N LEU A 58 13.65 -16.62 -14.88
CA LEU A 58 13.25 -17.97 -15.27
C LEU A 58 13.21 -18.15 -16.80
N LEU A 59 12.82 -17.12 -17.53
CA LEU A 59 12.80 -17.09 -18.99
C LEU A 59 14.19 -16.82 -19.62
N HIS A 60 15.24 -16.73 -18.81
CA HIS A 60 16.61 -16.47 -19.23
C HIS A 60 16.75 -15.22 -20.13
N LEU A 61 15.99 -14.16 -19.83
CA LEU A 61 16.02 -12.93 -20.63
C LEU A 61 17.35 -12.19 -20.46
N SER A 62 17.72 -11.41 -21.48
CA SER A 62 18.90 -10.55 -21.39
C SER A 62 18.78 -9.53 -20.24
N PRO A 63 19.90 -9.09 -19.63
CA PRO A 63 19.88 -8.12 -18.54
C PRO A 63 19.09 -6.84 -18.86
N GLN A 64 19.15 -6.37 -20.10
CA GLN A 64 18.41 -5.19 -20.57
C GLN A 64 16.89 -5.43 -20.51
N ASN A 65 16.43 -6.59 -20.99
CA ASN A 65 15.01 -6.95 -20.98
C ASN A 65 14.49 -7.12 -19.55
N ILE A 66 15.28 -7.72 -18.65
CA ILE A 66 14.95 -7.82 -17.22
C ILE A 66 14.71 -6.42 -16.62
N GLY A 67 15.63 -5.48 -16.88
CA GLY A 67 15.51 -4.10 -16.41
C GLY A 67 14.26 -3.41 -16.96
N ILE A 68 14.00 -3.49 -18.27
CA ILE A 68 12.85 -2.86 -18.91
C ILE A 68 11.53 -3.44 -18.38
N CYS A 69 11.37 -4.76 -18.36
CA CYS A 69 10.14 -5.42 -17.90
C CYS A 69 9.87 -5.12 -16.43
N THR A 70 10.91 -5.19 -15.58
CA THR A 70 10.78 -4.87 -14.15
C THR A 70 10.38 -3.41 -13.95
N LEU A 71 11.00 -2.47 -14.68
CA LEU A 71 10.69 -1.04 -14.57
C LEU A 71 9.25 -0.80 -14.98
N PHE A 72 8.84 -1.35 -16.12
CA PHE A 72 7.49 -1.21 -16.65
C PHE A 72 6.44 -1.71 -15.65
N ALA A 73 6.64 -2.89 -15.08
CA ALA A 73 5.73 -3.45 -14.07
C ALA A 73 5.63 -2.58 -12.82
N MET A 74 6.76 -2.05 -12.33
CA MET A 74 6.76 -1.17 -11.15
C MET A 74 6.10 0.18 -11.44
N VAL A 75 6.37 0.78 -12.61
CA VAL A 75 5.76 2.03 -13.08
C VAL A 75 4.24 1.85 -13.19
N LEU A 76 3.78 0.73 -13.75
CA LEU A 76 2.36 0.42 -13.81
C LEU A 76 1.74 0.39 -12.41
N GLY A 77 2.40 -0.29 -11.45
CA GLY A 77 1.97 -0.29 -10.05
C GLY A 77 1.94 1.11 -9.41
N ILE A 78 2.92 1.97 -9.70
CA ILE A 78 2.96 3.36 -9.23
C ILE A 78 1.78 4.14 -9.81
N ILE A 79 1.51 4.01 -11.12
CA ILE A 79 0.41 4.71 -11.80
C ILE A 79 -0.94 4.24 -11.26
N CYS A 80 -1.16 2.93 -11.10
CA CYS A 80 -2.39 2.38 -10.52
C CYS A 80 -2.63 2.91 -9.10
N ASN A 81 -1.59 2.96 -8.27
CA ASN A 81 -1.71 3.53 -6.93
C ASN A 81 -1.92 5.06 -6.98
N ALA A 82 -1.24 5.76 -7.89
CA ALA A 82 -1.39 7.20 -8.14
C ALA A 82 -2.84 7.57 -8.47
N SER A 83 -3.46 6.83 -9.40
CA SER A 83 -4.82 7.05 -9.88
C SER A 83 -5.90 6.52 -8.95
N GLY A 84 -5.55 5.68 -7.96
CA GLY A 84 -6.52 5.00 -7.11
C GLY A 84 -7.24 3.84 -7.81
N ILE A 85 -6.72 3.38 -8.95
CA ILE A 85 -7.21 2.17 -9.65
C ILE A 85 -6.61 0.95 -8.94
N ILE A 86 -7.38 0.40 -8.01
CA ILE A 86 -6.97 -0.76 -7.21
C ILE A 86 -7.64 -2.02 -7.74
N LEU A 87 -6.88 -2.83 -8.49
CA LEU A 87 -7.37 -4.11 -9.00
C LEU A 87 -7.19 -5.22 -7.97
N VAL A 88 -8.23 -6.03 -7.78
CA VAL A 88 -8.27 -7.19 -6.86
C VAL A 88 -7.00 -8.06 -6.91
N PRO A 89 -6.52 -8.55 -8.08
CA PRO A 89 -5.36 -9.43 -8.11
C PRO A 89 -4.08 -8.77 -7.56
N PHE A 90 -3.94 -7.45 -7.71
CA PHE A 90 -2.76 -6.73 -7.26
C PHE A 90 -2.77 -6.51 -5.74
N VAL A 91 -3.95 -6.33 -5.14
CA VAL A 91 -4.09 -6.29 -3.67
C VAL A 91 -3.75 -7.63 -3.05
N GLN A 92 -4.25 -8.73 -3.63
CA GLN A 92 -3.95 -10.08 -3.14
C GLN A 92 -2.45 -10.39 -3.23
N LEU A 93 -1.80 -9.94 -4.30
CA LEU A 93 -0.36 -10.05 -4.43
C LEU A 93 0.35 -9.30 -3.30
N GLY A 94 0.05 -8.02 -3.09
CA GLY A 94 0.63 -7.25 -1.98
C GLY A 94 0.38 -7.87 -0.60
N ALA A 95 -0.79 -8.48 -0.40
CA ALA A 95 -1.14 -9.16 0.84
C ALA A 95 -0.29 -10.42 1.09
N ALA A 96 0.01 -11.21 0.06
CA ALA A 96 0.88 -12.39 0.15
C ALA A 96 2.32 -12.00 0.56
N PHE A 97 2.77 -10.85 0.06
CA PHE A 97 4.12 -10.34 0.26
C PHE A 97 4.31 -9.60 1.60
N ARG A 98 3.21 -9.18 2.24
CA ARG A 98 3.20 -8.39 3.47
C ARG A 98 4.12 -8.94 4.57
N HIS A 99 4.00 -10.22 4.90
CA HIS A 99 4.78 -10.81 6.00
C HIS A 99 6.26 -11.00 5.67
N ILE A 100 6.57 -11.15 4.38
CA ILE A 100 7.87 -11.61 3.90
C ILE A 100 8.77 -10.41 3.58
N TYR A 101 8.19 -9.28 3.17
CA TYR A 101 8.94 -8.07 2.81
C TYR A 101 9.71 -7.44 3.96
N VAL A 102 9.21 -7.55 5.20
CA VAL A 102 9.89 -7.01 6.39
C VAL A 102 11.29 -7.62 6.56
N PHE A 103 11.48 -8.87 6.11
CA PHE A 103 12.75 -9.58 6.24
C PHE A 103 13.63 -9.50 4.98
N PHE A 104 13.29 -8.65 4.00
CA PHE A 104 13.99 -8.55 2.71
C PHE A 104 14.07 -9.85 1.90
N VAL A 105 13.35 -10.90 2.32
CA VAL A 105 13.38 -12.24 1.73
C VAL A 105 13.09 -12.24 0.22
N PRO A 106 12.13 -11.47 -0.33
CA PRO A 106 11.89 -11.47 -1.78
C PRO A 106 13.11 -10.94 -2.55
N THR A 107 13.77 -9.91 -2.04
CA THR A 107 14.98 -9.36 -2.67
C THR A 107 16.12 -10.37 -2.62
N ILE A 108 16.30 -11.07 -1.49
CA ILE A 108 17.33 -12.11 -1.35
C ILE A 108 17.09 -13.25 -2.34
N ILE A 109 15.84 -13.74 -2.43
CA ILE A 109 15.46 -14.80 -3.38
C ILE A 109 15.75 -14.35 -4.82
N ALA A 110 15.35 -13.13 -5.20
CA ALA A 110 15.59 -12.61 -6.55
C ALA A 110 17.09 -12.49 -6.87
N ILE A 111 17.92 -12.10 -5.90
CA ILE A 111 19.38 -12.03 -6.07
C ILE A 111 19.96 -13.42 -6.29
N VAL A 112 19.61 -14.40 -5.43
CA VAL A 112 20.13 -15.77 -5.54
C VAL A 112 19.70 -16.41 -6.86
N VAL A 113 18.40 -16.37 -7.18
CA VAL A 113 17.87 -16.95 -8.42
C VAL A 113 18.44 -16.25 -9.65
N GLY A 114 18.47 -14.91 -9.65
CA GLY A 114 19.00 -14.14 -10.77
C GLY A 114 20.49 -14.39 -11.01
N TYR A 115 21.28 -14.53 -9.92
CA TYR A 115 22.70 -14.83 -10.03
C TYR A 115 22.93 -16.23 -10.60
N LEU A 116 22.15 -17.23 -10.17
CA LEU A 116 22.29 -18.61 -10.66
C LEU A 116 21.88 -18.78 -12.13
N LEU A 117 20.84 -18.07 -12.58
CA LEU A 117 20.28 -18.25 -13.93
C LEU A 117 20.91 -17.34 -14.99
N ILE A 118 21.21 -16.09 -14.64
CA ILE A 118 21.70 -15.06 -15.59
C ILE A 118 23.10 -14.56 -15.25
N GLY A 119 23.49 -14.68 -13.98
CA GLY A 119 24.72 -14.09 -13.46
C GLY A 119 24.53 -12.68 -12.91
N TRP A 120 25.65 -12.07 -12.50
CA TRP A 120 25.65 -10.79 -11.79
C TRP A 120 25.03 -9.63 -12.59
N GLN A 121 25.13 -9.66 -13.92
CA GLN A 121 24.61 -8.59 -14.77
C GLN A 121 23.08 -8.49 -14.70
N GLY A 122 22.38 -9.63 -14.69
CA GLY A 122 20.92 -9.67 -14.54
C GLY A 122 20.48 -9.16 -13.17
N VAL A 123 21.21 -9.53 -12.11
CA VAL A 123 20.96 -9.05 -10.75
C VAL A 123 21.13 -7.54 -10.65
N ILE A 124 22.22 -7.00 -11.19
CA ILE A 124 22.47 -5.55 -11.18
C ILE A 124 21.38 -4.80 -11.95
N ALA A 125 21.00 -5.28 -13.13
CA ALA A 125 19.92 -4.66 -13.91
C ALA A 125 18.61 -4.61 -13.10
N PHE A 126 18.23 -5.72 -12.46
CA PHE A 126 17.06 -5.78 -11.59
C PHE A 126 17.13 -4.80 -10.41
N LEU A 127 18.26 -4.77 -9.68
CA LEU A 127 18.42 -3.91 -8.50
C LEU A 127 18.45 -2.42 -8.86
N LEU A 128 19.19 -2.04 -9.91
CA LEU A 128 19.24 -0.65 -10.38
C LEU A 128 17.85 -0.17 -10.78
N THR A 129 17.11 -0.98 -11.53
CA THR A 129 15.73 -0.66 -11.92
C THR A 129 14.83 -0.47 -10.71
N ARG A 130 14.92 -1.33 -9.68
CA ARG A 130 14.13 -1.14 -8.46
C ARG A 130 14.48 0.15 -7.74
N GLY A 131 15.76 0.51 -7.70
CA GLY A 131 16.23 1.81 -7.18
C GLY A 131 15.64 2.99 -7.96
N MET A 132 15.70 2.95 -9.29
CA MET A 132 15.10 3.96 -10.16
C MET A 132 13.59 4.10 -9.93
N ALA A 133 12.87 2.97 -9.84
CA ALA A 133 11.43 2.97 -9.59
C ALA A 133 11.09 3.52 -8.19
N ALA A 134 11.91 3.25 -7.18
CA ALA A 134 11.75 3.84 -5.84
C ALA A 134 11.91 5.38 -5.89
N CYS A 135 12.94 5.89 -6.57
CA CYS A 135 13.11 7.33 -6.79
C CYS A 135 11.91 7.94 -7.52
N LEU A 136 11.42 7.28 -8.58
CA LEU A 136 10.24 7.73 -9.30
C LEU A 136 8.99 7.75 -8.41
N SER A 137 8.79 6.74 -7.58
CA SER A 137 7.67 6.69 -6.63
C SER A 137 7.73 7.85 -5.63
N LEU A 138 8.92 8.25 -5.18
CA LEU A 138 9.09 9.42 -4.30
C LEU A 138 8.72 10.71 -5.03
N ILE A 139 9.18 10.89 -6.27
CA ILE A 139 8.87 12.08 -7.09
C ILE A 139 7.36 12.19 -7.32
N VAL A 140 6.71 11.09 -7.73
CA VAL A 140 5.25 11.04 -7.92
C VAL A 140 4.52 11.31 -6.61
N GLY A 141 4.98 10.74 -5.50
CA GLY A 141 4.44 10.98 -4.17
C GLY A 141 4.50 12.45 -3.76
N MET A 142 5.65 13.10 -3.95
CA MET A 142 5.83 14.53 -3.68
C MET A 142 4.92 15.40 -4.57
N GLY A 143 4.84 15.10 -5.87
CA GLY A 143 3.98 15.82 -6.80
C GLY A 143 2.50 15.74 -6.41
N LEU A 144 2.03 14.56 -6.03
CA LEU A 144 0.64 14.36 -5.60
C LEU A 144 0.36 15.00 -4.24
N ALA A 145 1.29 14.94 -3.30
CA ALA A 145 1.17 15.63 -2.01
C ALA A 145 1.09 17.15 -2.21
N ARG A 146 1.90 17.70 -3.12
CA ARG A 146 1.88 19.12 -3.47
C ARG A 146 0.58 19.53 -4.13
N TYR A 147 0.12 18.76 -5.11
CA TYR A 147 -1.16 19.00 -5.78
C TYR A 147 -2.34 19.00 -4.78
N ALA A 148 -2.35 18.03 -3.85
CA ALA A 148 -3.38 17.97 -2.81
C ALA A 148 -3.34 19.20 -1.90
N PHE A 149 -2.14 19.65 -1.50
CA PHE A 149 -1.97 20.85 -0.69
C PHE A 149 -2.49 22.10 -1.41
N ASP A 150 -2.11 22.30 -2.68
CA ASP A 150 -2.51 23.47 -3.45
C ASP A 150 -4.04 23.50 -3.72
N LYS A 151 -4.70 22.34 -3.82
CA LYS A 151 -6.15 22.25 -4.08
C LYS A 151 -7.03 22.19 -2.84
N LYS A 152 -6.57 21.56 -1.76
CA LYS A 152 -7.38 21.23 -0.58
C LYS A 152 -6.83 21.82 0.73
N GLY A 153 -5.66 22.45 0.70
CA GLY A 153 -5.00 23.01 1.88
C GLY A 153 -4.28 21.99 2.78
N TYR A 154 -4.37 20.69 2.44
CA TYR A 154 -3.75 19.61 3.22
C TYR A 154 -2.95 18.69 2.30
N SER A 155 -1.78 18.27 2.79
CA SER A 155 -0.96 17.28 2.09
C SER A 155 -1.27 15.88 2.63
N PHE A 156 -1.51 14.95 1.72
CA PHE A 156 -1.61 13.53 2.05
C PHE A 156 -0.33 12.83 1.61
N THR A 157 0.31 12.15 2.54
CA THR A 157 1.42 11.26 2.26
C THR A 157 0.93 10.01 1.53
N TRP A 158 1.89 9.20 1.08
CA TRP A 158 1.61 7.91 0.47
C TRP A 158 0.77 6.98 1.36
N ALA A 159 0.93 7.03 2.69
CA ALA A 159 0.21 6.18 3.62
C ALA A 159 -1.29 6.53 3.70
N GLU A 160 -1.63 7.82 3.84
CA GLU A 160 -3.04 8.24 3.85
C GLU A 160 -3.73 7.96 2.52
N ARG A 161 -3.01 8.14 1.40
CA ARG A 161 -3.54 7.81 0.06
C ARG A 161 -3.83 6.31 -0.08
N ASN A 162 -2.93 5.45 0.39
CA ASN A 162 -3.16 4.01 0.42
C ASN A 162 -4.35 3.64 1.32
N PHE A 163 -4.53 4.35 2.44
CA PHE A 163 -5.67 4.15 3.33
C PHE A 163 -7.00 4.51 2.65
N PHE A 164 -7.07 5.66 1.98
CA PHE A 164 -8.25 6.04 1.20
C PHE A 164 -8.54 5.05 0.07
N ASN A 165 -7.50 4.57 -0.62
CA ASN A 165 -7.63 3.56 -1.65
C ASN A 165 -8.13 2.22 -1.07
N ALA A 166 -7.66 1.81 0.11
CA ALA A 166 -8.13 0.62 0.81
C ALA A 166 -9.60 0.74 1.23
N TYR A 167 -10.00 1.90 1.77
CA TYR A 167 -11.39 2.20 2.08
C TYR A 167 -12.27 2.08 0.82
N ARG A 168 -11.88 2.75 -0.27
CA ARG A 168 -12.63 2.73 -1.54
C ARG A 168 -12.75 1.33 -2.13
N TYR A 169 -11.67 0.55 -2.05
CA TYR A 169 -11.66 -0.84 -2.49
C TYR A 169 -12.70 -1.67 -1.74
N HIS A 170 -12.73 -1.58 -0.40
CA HIS A 170 -13.72 -2.32 0.39
C HIS A 170 -15.13 -1.77 0.19
N ALA A 171 -15.30 -0.45 0.13
CA ALA A 171 -16.60 0.17 -0.14
C ALA A 171 -17.19 -0.27 -1.49
N GLU A 172 -16.35 -0.40 -2.52
CA GLU A 172 -16.76 -0.90 -3.83
C GLU A 172 -17.24 -2.35 -3.77
N LEU A 173 -16.52 -3.22 -3.05
CA LEU A 173 -16.87 -4.64 -2.93
C LEU A 173 -18.23 -4.87 -2.25
N ILE A 174 -18.61 -4.00 -1.31
CA ILE A 174 -19.88 -4.10 -0.57
C ILE A 174 -20.95 -3.10 -1.05
N GLY A 175 -20.71 -2.39 -2.16
CA GLY A 175 -21.67 -1.46 -2.76
C GLY A 175 -21.97 -0.20 -1.93
N LYS A 176 -21.02 0.26 -1.11
CA LYS A 176 -21.12 1.49 -0.29
C LYS A 176 -20.43 2.68 -0.96
N SER A 177 -20.64 3.87 -0.40
CA SER A 177 -20.07 5.12 -0.91
C SER A 177 -18.53 5.11 -0.90
N LYS A 178 -17.92 5.43 -2.04
CA LYS A 178 -16.47 5.63 -2.20
C LYS A 178 -15.99 7.02 -1.78
N SER A 179 -16.89 7.90 -1.32
CA SER A 179 -16.53 9.23 -0.85
C SER A 179 -15.64 9.13 0.39
N VAL A 180 -14.61 9.96 0.44
CA VAL A 180 -13.70 10.08 1.61
C VAL A 180 -14.06 11.27 2.49
N GLU A 181 -15.05 12.06 2.09
CA GLU A 181 -15.58 13.17 2.87
C GLU A 181 -16.58 12.62 3.88
N LEU A 182 -16.49 13.06 5.14
CA LEU A 182 -17.35 12.68 6.25
C LEU A 182 -18.28 13.84 6.60
N SER A 183 -19.52 13.53 6.97
CA SER A 183 -20.44 14.50 7.56
C SER A 183 -20.07 14.79 9.01
N TYR A 184 -20.65 15.85 9.60
CA TYR A 184 -20.46 16.14 11.02
C TYR A 184 -20.95 15.01 11.94
N GLU A 185 -22.01 14.30 11.54
CA GLU A 185 -22.54 13.15 12.28
C GLU A 185 -21.55 11.98 12.28
N GLU A 186 -20.84 11.77 11.18
CA GLU A 186 -19.86 10.68 11.06
C GLU A 186 -18.53 10.98 11.76
N LEU A 187 -18.29 12.25 12.08
CA LEU A 187 -17.19 12.69 12.92
C LEU A 187 -17.51 12.59 14.42
N ASP A 188 -18.80 12.49 14.79
CA ASP A 188 -19.22 12.30 16.17
C ASP A 188 -18.73 10.94 16.70
N GLU A 189 -18.19 10.94 17.92
CA GLU A 189 -17.74 9.73 18.61
C GLU A 189 -18.85 8.67 18.66
N ALA A 190 -20.12 9.07 18.81
CA ALA A 190 -21.24 8.13 18.82
C ALA A 190 -21.29 7.23 17.57
N PHE A 191 -20.85 7.72 16.42
CA PHE A 191 -20.85 6.98 15.16
C PHE A 191 -19.70 5.96 15.07
N TRP A 192 -18.48 6.35 15.43
CA TRP A 192 -17.28 5.53 15.17
C TRP A 192 -16.75 4.79 16.40
N ARG A 193 -17.26 5.07 17.62
CA ARG A 193 -16.75 4.49 18.87
C ARG A 193 -16.82 2.98 18.92
N ALA A 194 -17.90 2.36 18.47
CA ALA A 194 -18.04 0.90 18.46
C ALA A 194 -16.95 0.26 17.59
N THR A 195 -16.72 0.83 16.40
CA THR A 195 -15.68 0.42 15.45
C THR A 195 -14.27 0.58 16.05
N TYR A 196 -14.03 1.67 16.77
CA TYR A 196 -12.77 1.89 17.49
C TYR A 196 -12.55 0.89 18.63
N GLN A 197 -13.58 0.59 19.41
CA GLN A 197 -13.53 -0.39 20.50
C GLN A 197 -13.27 -1.81 19.98
N ASP A 198 -13.94 -2.22 18.90
CA ASP A 198 -13.68 -3.50 18.23
C ASP A 198 -12.21 -3.59 17.76
N PHE A 199 -11.68 -2.50 17.20
CA PHE A 199 -10.27 -2.44 16.81
C PHE A 199 -9.32 -2.59 18.01
N ILE A 200 -9.59 -1.89 19.13
CA ILE A 200 -8.76 -1.99 20.34
C ILE A 200 -8.76 -3.42 20.89
N GLN A 201 -9.94 -4.04 21.00
CA GLN A 201 -10.09 -5.37 21.60
C GLN A 201 -9.39 -6.46 20.78
N ASN A 202 -9.52 -6.38 19.45
CA ASN A 202 -8.95 -7.40 18.56
C ASN A 202 -7.50 -7.09 18.12
N TYR A 203 -6.99 -5.89 18.42
CA TYR A 203 -5.66 -5.48 18.01
C TYR A 203 -4.93 -4.59 19.04
N PRO A 204 -4.66 -5.12 20.26
CA PRO A 204 -4.09 -4.34 21.36
C PRO A 204 -2.70 -3.77 21.05
N GLU A 205 -1.91 -4.45 20.21
CA GLU A 205 -0.58 -3.99 19.78
C GLU A 205 -0.62 -2.69 18.97
N GLY A 206 -1.66 -2.47 18.16
CA GLY A 206 -1.85 -1.22 17.42
C GLY A 206 -2.18 -0.05 18.33
N VAL A 207 -2.84 -0.31 19.46
CA VAL A 207 -3.28 0.71 20.43
C VAL A 207 -2.11 1.23 21.26
N GLN A 208 -1.15 0.37 21.61
CA GLN A 208 0.06 0.79 22.30
C GLN A 208 0.87 1.79 21.46
N ARG A 209 0.80 1.69 20.13
CA ARG A 209 1.47 2.61 19.20
C ARG A 209 0.71 3.92 18.99
N ILE A 210 -0.61 3.95 19.20
CA ILE A 210 -1.43 5.17 19.09
C ILE A 210 -1.24 6.10 20.32
N LYS A 211 -0.86 5.55 21.47
CA LYS A 211 -0.66 6.27 22.73
C LYS A 211 0.76 6.82 22.95
N ALA A 212 1.71 6.46 22.11
CA ALA A 212 3.10 6.95 22.15
C ALA A 212 3.28 8.18 21.26
#